data_AF-A0A832ZY06-F1
#
_entry.id   AF-A0A832ZY06-F1
#
_cell.length_a   1.000
_cell.length_b   1.000
_cell.length_c   1.000
_cell.angle_alpha   90.00
_cell.angle_beta   90.00
_cell.angle_gamma   90.00
#
_symmetry.space_group_name_H-M   'P 1'
#
loop_
_entity.id
_entity.type
_entity.pdbx_description
1 polymer ?
#
loop_
_entity_poly.entity_id
_entity_poly.type
_entity_poly.pdbx_seq_one_letter_code
_entity_poly.pdbx_strand_id
1 'polypeptide(L)'
;DLPEFEDEEIVFKHLGLSKSSFTLYDNFHKLVMLHFRLWQKHFEMLNLGYAAYLTFYMFCKEKFPGIPDQHIARMVAGIESILFRPDQECRRLARLAVDLGLKDVFLKKLGYEKTIQELEKSSNGKKWIEELEKIKYPWFYYATGAGFFHTEPRWIDNMDIPFSFISDYVEKITRGEEIELPTEKLRKEREELANQYKSLLKDPADVKTFEENLQLARTVFPYVEDHNFYIEHWGHTIWYKKVRNIAEILVNHGIIKEINDIFYINWHELSQILYDLCANWAVGVDTVAQYNWPEEVRRRKEIIEVVKQNRPPPALGKPPEVITEPFTIMLWGVTKDRIQQWLSGATAAAEKKLVGLPASPGIVEGPARVVLTAEEIVKVKEGEILVAPITAPSWNPVFLKIKATVTDIGGIMSHTAIVCREYGLPAVVGTGFATKTIKDGQRIRVDGTEGVVEILD
;
A
#
# COMPACT_ATOMS: atom_id res chain seq x y z
N ASP A 1 -21.76 23.67 4.97
CA ASP A 1 -22.20 24.45 3.81
C ASP A 1 -22.18 25.93 4.14
N LEU A 2 -22.35 26.80 3.16
CA LEU A 2 -22.57 28.24 3.36
C LEU A 2 -24.06 28.46 3.71
N PRO A 3 -24.38 29.04 4.89
CA PRO A 3 -25.75 29.33 5.29
C PRO A 3 -26.34 30.49 4.47
N GLU A 4 -27.65 30.72 4.50
CA GLU A 4 -28.29 31.87 3.82
C GLU A 4 -27.72 33.21 4.32
N PHE A 5 -27.51 33.31 5.64
CA PHE A 5 -26.87 34.45 6.29
C PHE A 5 -25.79 33.97 7.26
N GLU A 6 -24.80 34.82 7.46
CA GLU A 6 -23.81 34.62 8.51
C GLU A 6 -24.48 34.66 9.90
N ASP A 7 -23.95 33.88 10.85
CA ASP A 7 -24.38 33.92 12.25
C ASP A 7 -24.29 35.36 12.79
N GLU A 8 -25.41 35.89 13.28
CA GLU A 8 -25.52 37.24 13.84
C GLU A 8 -24.52 37.49 14.99
N GLU A 9 -24.09 36.43 15.69
CA GLU A 9 -23.05 36.53 16.72
C GLU A 9 -21.74 37.12 16.19
N ILE A 10 -21.42 36.98 14.90
CA ILE A 10 -20.20 37.56 14.32
C ILE A 10 -20.22 39.07 14.42
N VAL A 11 -21.39 39.67 14.18
CA VAL A 11 -21.61 41.12 14.28
C VAL A 11 -21.71 41.52 15.75
N PHE A 12 -22.62 40.88 16.50
CA PHE A 12 -22.94 41.30 17.87
C PHE A 12 -21.83 41.01 18.89
N LYS A 13 -20.97 40.03 18.63
CA LYS A 13 -19.78 39.75 19.48
C LYS A 13 -18.48 40.32 18.89
N HIS A 14 -18.56 41.14 17.84
CA HIS A 14 -17.41 41.81 17.23
C HIS A 14 -16.26 40.85 16.83
N LEU A 15 -16.58 39.68 16.28
CA LEU A 15 -15.58 38.64 15.99
C LEU A 15 -14.68 38.98 14.78
N GLY A 16 -15.12 39.88 13.91
CA GLY A 16 -14.29 40.52 12.87
C GLY A 16 -13.94 39.67 11.64
N LEU A 17 -14.36 38.40 11.59
CA LEU A 17 -14.15 37.48 10.46
C LEU A 17 -15.41 36.65 10.22
N SER A 18 -15.77 36.43 8.96
CA SER A 18 -16.84 35.48 8.59
C SER A 18 -16.47 34.05 9.06
N LYS A 19 -17.36 33.36 9.76
CA LYS A 19 -17.15 31.96 10.16
C LYS A 19 -17.52 31.01 9.04
N SER A 20 -18.29 31.46 8.05
CA SER A 20 -18.74 30.63 6.94
C SER A 20 -17.73 30.67 5.78
N SER A 21 -17.60 31.81 5.11
CA SER A 21 -16.81 31.93 3.88
C SER A 21 -15.30 31.90 4.13
N PHE A 22 -14.82 32.70 5.09
CA PHE A 22 -13.39 32.77 5.40
C PHE A 22 -12.87 31.44 5.95
N THR A 23 -13.64 30.79 6.85
CA THR A 23 -13.22 29.50 7.44
C THR A 23 -13.22 28.38 6.40
N LEU A 24 -14.17 28.35 5.45
CA LEU A 24 -14.13 27.40 4.34
C LEU A 24 -12.85 27.58 3.51
N TYR A 25 -12.56 28.81 3.10
CA TYR A 25 -11.40 29.13 2.27
C TYR A 25 -10.07 28.86 2.98
N ASP A 26 -9.95 29.26 4.25
CA ASP A 26 -8.77 29.03 5.09
C ASP A 26 -8.56 27.53 5.37
N ASN A 27 -9.62 26.79 5.69
CA ASN A 27 -9.53 25.35 5.92
C ASN A 27 -9.12 24.58 4.67
N PHE A 28 -9.55 25.00 3.47
CA PHE A 28 -9.07 24.41 2.22
C PHE A 28 -7.55 24.57 2.06
N HIS A 29 -7.01 25.77 2.28
CA HIS A 29 -5.57 26.00 2.18
C HIS A 29 -4.79 25.25 3.27
N LYS A 30 -5.33 25.16 4.49
CA LYS A 30 -4.77 24.31 5.55
C LYS A 30 -4.77 22.84 5.13
N LEU A 31 -5.84 22.34 4.52
CA LEU A 31 -5.95 20.97 4.04
C LEU A 31 -4.90 20.66 2.96
N VAL A 32 -4.67 21.58 2.02
CA VAL A 32 -3.59 21.50 1.03
C VAL A 32 -2.23 21.43 1.72
N MET A 33 -1.95 22.34 2.66
CA MET A 33 -0.67 22.37 3.37
C MET A 33 -0.43 21.14 4.24
N LEU A 34 -1.48 20.55 4.82
CA LEU A 34 -1.39 19.28 5.55
C LEU A 34 -0.97 18.14 4.62
N HIS A 35 -1.50 18.09 3.39
CA HIS A 35 -1.05 17.11 2.39
C HIS A 35 0.42 17.27 2.03
N PHE A 36 0.88 18.50 1.80
CA PHE A 36 2.31 18.75 1.57
C PHE A 36 3.17 18.32 2.75
N ARG A 37 2.73 18.58 4.00
CA ARG A 37 3.46 18.14 5.19
C ARG A 37 3.52 16.61 5.31
N LEU A 38 2.43 15.91 4.95
CA LEU A 38 2.44 14.44 4.87
C LEU A 38 3.53 13.97 3.90
N TRP A 39 3.62 14.55 2.70
CA TRP A 39 4.68 14.22 1.75
C TRP A 39 6.10 14.57 2.23
N GLN A 40 6.28 15.70 2.92
CA GLN A 40 7.58 16.03 3.51
C GLN A 40 8.02 14.96 4.51
N LYS A 41 7.09 14.49 5.36
CA LYS A 41 7.37 13.41 6.32
C LYS A 41 7.58 12.06 5.65
N HIS A 42 6.89 11.80 4.54
CA HIS A 42 7.07 10.58 3.74
C HIS A 42 8.52 10.50 3.26
N PHE A 43 9.00 11.52 2.54
CA PHE A 43 10.35 11.51 2.00
C PHE A 43 11.43 11.64 3.08
N GLU A 44 11.19 12.37 4.16
CA GLU A 44 12.13 12.46 5.29
C GLU A 44 12.40 11.08 5.90
N MET A 45 11.34 10.33 6.24
CA MET A 45 11.48 9.00 6.84
C MET A 45 12.05 7.98 5.85
N LEU A 46 11.56 8.00 4.62
CA LEU A 46 11.98 7.09 3.55
C LEU A 46 13.47 7.26 3.21
N ASN A 47 13.91 8.49 2.94
CA ASN A 47 15.25 8.76 2.44
C ASN A 47 16.32 8.51 3.52
N LEU A 48 16.05 8.86 4.78
CA LEU A 48 16.98 8.59 5.88
C LEU A 48 17.19 7.10 6.08
N GLY A 49 16.10 6.32 6.05
CA GLY A 49 16.18 4.87 6.22
C GLY A 49 16.92 4.18 5.06
N TYR A 50 16.64 4.58 3.82
CA TYR A 50 17.37 4.03 2.69
C TYR A 50 18.82 4.48 2.62
N ALA A 51 19.17 5.69 3.04
CA ALA A 51 20.57 6.13 3.04
C ALA A 51 21.42 5.24 3.97
N ALA A 52 20.90 4.88 5.15
CA ALA A 52 21.57 3.95 6.06
C ALA A 52 21.73 2.56 5.44
N TYR A 53 20.65 2.01 4.86
CA TYR A 53 20.70 0.71 4.18
C TYR A 53 21.68 0.73 3.00
N LEU A 54 21.67 1.78 2.19
CA LEU A 54 22.57 1.93 1.04
C LEU A 54 24.03 1.99 1.48
N THR A 55 24.33 2.66 2.59
CA THR A 55 25.67 2.72 3.17
C THR A 55 26.16 1.32 3.56
N PHE A 56 25.31 0.56 4.26
CA PHE A 56 25.59 -0.83 4.60
C PHE A 56 25.74 -1.72 3.36
N TYR A 57 24.86 -1.54 2.37
CA TYR A 57 24.86 -2.28 1.12
C TYR A 57 26.15 -2.04 0.32
N MET A 58 26.55 -0.78 0.15
CA MET A 58 27.78 -0.42 -0.56
C MET A 58 29.01 -0.99 0.15
N PHE A 59 29.07 -0.89 1.49
CA PHE A 59 30.13 -1.52 2.27
C PHE A 59 30.20 -3.03 2.03
N CYS A 60 29.07 -3.73 2.07
CA CYS A 60 29.02 -5.16 1.80
C CYS A 60 29.48 -5.51 0.38
N LYS A 61 29.08 -4.72 -0.62
CA LYS A 61 29.51 -4.92 -2.01
C LYS A 61 30.99 -4.66 -2.23
N GLU A 62 31.57 -3.70 -1.52
CA GLU A 62 33.00 -3.42 -1.56
C GLU A 62 33.81 -4.56 -0.94
N LYS A 63 33.43 -4.99 0.27
CA LYS A 63 34.17 -6.02 1.02
C LYS A 63 33.92 -7.44 0.52
N PHE A 64 32.76 -7.68 -0.08
CA PHE A 64 32.35 -8.97 -0.60
C PHE A 64 31.81 -8.84 -2.04
N PRO A 65 32.65 -8.67 -3.08
CA PRO A 65 32.19 -8.41 -4.44
C PRO A 65 31.18 -9.44 -5.02
N GLY A 66 31.22 -10.68 -4.53
CA GLY A 66 30.30 -11.76 -4.92
C GLY A 66 29.08 -11.96 -4.01
N ILE A 67 28.85 -11.10 -3.01
CA ILE A 67 27.69 -11.25 -2.11
C ILE A 67 26.37 -11.07 -2.89
N PRO A 68 25.43 -12.03 -2.82
CA PRO A 68 24.10 -11.83 -3.39
C PRO A 68 23.36 -10.68 -2.68
N ASP A 69 22.63 -9.87 -3.43
CA ASP A 69 21.83 -8.74 -2.87
C ASP A 69 20.86 -9.24 -1.80
N GLN A 70 20.30 -10.43 -2.02
CA GLN A 70 19.40 -11.11 -1.10
C GLN A 70 20.06 -11.41 0.25
N HIS A 71 21.36 -11.70 0.29
CA HIS A 71 22.06 -11.91 1.56
C HIS A 71 22.17 -10.60 2.35
N ILE A 72 22.44 -9.48 1.69
CA ILE A 72 22.48 -8.16 2.33
C ILE A 72 21.09 -7.82 2.89
N ALA A 73 20.03 -7.98 2.09
CA ALA A 73 18.67 -7.71 2.51
C ALA A 73 18.25 -8.60 3.70
N ARG A 74 18.62 -9.89 3.69
CA ARG A 74 18.33 -10.83 4.78
C ARG A 74 19.02 -10.47 6.10
N MET A 75 20.19 -9.84 6.07
CA MET A 75 20.84 -9.37 7.30
C MET A 75 20.03 -8.27 8.01
N VAL A 76 19.15 -7.56 7.30
CA VAL A 76 18.33 -6.45 7.82
C VAL A 76 16.86 -6.86 8.04
N ALA A 77 16.44 -8.05 7.57
CA ALA A 77 15.08 -8.58 7.73
C ALA A 77 14.67 -8.84 9.19
N GLY A 78 13.46 -9.36 9.42
CA GLY A 78 12.93 -9.63 10.76
C GLY A 78 12.50 -8.35 11.48
N ILE A 79 11.92 -7.43 10.72
CA ILE A 79 11.51 -6.10 11.21
C ILE A 79 10.16 -6.17 11.90
N GLU A 80 10.02 -5.41 12.98
CA GLU A 80 8.72 -5.14 13.58
C GLU A 80 8.25 -3.79 13.04
N SER A 81 7.26 -3.84 12.15
CA SER A 81 6.68 -2.64 11.53
C SER A 81 5.22 -2.50 11.93
N ILE A 82 4.80 -1.26 12.14
CA ILE A 82 3.40 -0.90 12.38
C ILE A 82 2.50 -1.26 11.19
N LEU A 83 3.08 -1.43 10.00
CA LEU A 83 2.36 -1.84 8.79
C LEU A 83 1.72 -3.23 8.93
N PHE A 84 2.24 -4.08 9.84
CA PHE A 84 1.64 -5.36 10.17
C PHE A 84 0.52 -5.24 11.22
N ARG A 85 0.38 -4.09 11.89
CA ARG A 85 -0.57 -3.94 13.00
C ARG A 85 -2.03 -4.19 12.60
N PRO A 86 -2.55 -3.71 11.45
CA PRO A 86 -3.92 -4.02 11.04
C PRO A 86 -4.19 -5.53 10.93
N ASP A 87 -3.24 -6.30 10.41
CA ASP A 87 -3.35 -7.76 10.30
C ASP A 87 -3.20 -8.45 11.66
N GLN A 88 -2.27 -8.00 12.50
CA GLN A 88 -2.14 -8.49 13.88
C GLN A 88 -3.44 -8.33 14.68
N GLU A 89 -4.14 -7.21 14.49
CA GLU A 89 -5.46 -7.00 15.11
C GLU A 89 -6.52 -7.95 14.56
N CYS A 90 -6.49 -8.27 13.26
CA CYS A 90 -7.36 -9.30 12.68
C CYS A 90 -7.09 -10.69 13.30
N ARG A 91 -5.83 -11.07 13.46
CA ARG A 91 -5.42 -12.32 14.14
C ARG A 91 -5.83 -12.33 15.61
N ARG A 92 -5.67 -11.21 16.32
CA ARG A 92 -6.11 -11.05 17.73
C ARG A 92 -7.63 -11.23 17.85
N LEU A 93 -8.41 -10.60 16.97
CA LEU A 93 -9.87 -10.76 16.93
C LEU A 93 -10.29 -12.19 16.59
N ALA A 94 -9.56 -12.88 15.70
CA ALA A 94 -9.82 -14.29 15.39
C ALA A 94 -9.60 -15.20 16.60
N ARG A 95 -8.51 -15.01 17.36
CA ARG A 95 -8.30 -15.71 18.64
C ARG A 95 -9.42 -15.44 19.64
N LEU A 96 -9.77 -14.16 19.82
CA LEU A 96 -10.85 -13.77 20.71
C LEU A 96 -12.18 -14.43 20.33
N ALA A 97 -12.47 -14.57 19.03
CA ALA A 97 -13.65 -15.29 18.58
C ALA A 97 -13.64 -16.77 18.97
N VAL A 98 -12.50 -17.45 18.87
CA VAL A 98 -12.34 -18.84 19.31
C VAL A 98 -12.47 -18.96 20.83
N ASP A 99 -11.78 -18.11 21.59
CA ASP A 99 -11.78 -18.11 23.07
C ASP A 99 -13.18 -17.85 23.66
N LEU A 100 -13.96 -16.99 22.99
CA LEU A 100 -15.33 -16.69 23.37
C LEU A 100 -16.37 -17.71 22.89
N GLY A 101 -15.94 -18.77 22.19
CA GLY A 101 -16.82 -19.81 21.66
C GLY A 101 -17.68 -19.36 20.46
N LEU A 102 -17.23 -18.36 19.71
CA LEU A 102 -17.95 -17.75 18.58
C LEU A 102 -17.52 -18.31 17.21
N LYS A 103 -16.62 -19.31 17.18
CA LYS A 103 -16.04 -19.84 15.92
C LYS A 103 -17.09 -20.21 14.87
N ASP A 104 -18.21 -20.80 15.27
CA ASP A 104 -19.25 -21.28 14.34
C ASP A 104 -19.95 -20.13 13.62
N VAL A 105 -19.92 -18.91 14.18
CA VAL A 105 -20.44 -17.71 13.50
C VAL A 105 -19.51 -17.31 12.35
N PHE A 106 -18.20 -17.26 12.61
CA PHE A 106 -17.20 -16.85 11.62
C PHE A 106 -16.99 -17.91 10.53
N LEU A 107 -17.05 -19.21 10.87
CA LEU A 107 -16.92 -20.29 9.89
C LEU A 107 -18.05 -20.30 8.83
N LYS A 108 -19.19 -19.64 9.09
CA LYS A 108 -20.26 -19.48 8.10
C LYS A 108 -19.95 -18.44 7.02
N LYS A 109 -18.91 -17.60 7.21
CA LYS A 109 -18.48 -16.54 6.28
C LYS A 109 -19.65 -15.68 5.76
N LEU A 110 -20.48 -15.17 6.68
CA LEU A 110 -21.75 -14.48 6.37
C LEU A 110 -21.58 -13.04 5.82
N GLY A 111 -20.36 -12.50 5.78
CA GLY A 111 -20.10 -11.06 5.59
C GLY A 111 -20.30 -10.26 6.88
N TYR A 112 -19.86 -9.01 6.88
CA TYR A 112 -19.78 -8.13 8.03
C TYR A 112 -21.14 -7.93 8.72
N GLU A 113 -22.13 -7.40 8.00
CA GLU A 113 -23.41 -7.00 8.58
C GLU A 113 -24.14 -8.19 9.24
N LYS A 114 -24.21 -9.32 8.55
CA LYS A 114 -24.85 -10.54 9.06
C LYS A 114 -24.05 -11.15 10.22
N THR A 115 -22.72 -11.10 10.17
CA THR A 115 -21.88 -11.57 11.28
C THR A 115 -22.15 -10.74 12.54
N ILE A 116 -22.20 -9.40 12.42
CA ILE A 116 -22.53 -8.52 13.55
C ILE A 116 -23.91 -8.85 14.13
N GLN A 117 -24.94 -8.99 13.29
CA GLN A 117 -26.29 -9.36 13.73
C GLN A 117 -26.34 -10.70 14.48
N GLU A 118 -25.56 -11.70 14.09
CA GLU A 118 -25.46 -12.97 14.82
C GLU A 118 -24.72 -12.79 16.16
N LEU A 119 -23.65 -12.00 16.19
CA LEU A 119 -22.86 -11.76 17.40
C LEU A 119 -23.67 -10.99 18.46
N GLU A 120 -24.49 -10.02 18.06
CA GLU A 120 -25.34 -9.23 18.96
C GLU A 120 -26.32 -10.07 19.82
N LYS A 121 -26.65 -11.29 19.37
CA LYS A 121 -27.57 -12.20 20.06
C LYS A 121 -26.99 -12.78 21.36
N SER A 122 -25.68 -12.67 21.58
CA SER A 122 -25.00 -13.26 22.74
C SER A 122 -24.16 -12.23 23.51
N SER A 123 -24.00 -12.43 24.82
CA SER A 123 -23.12 -11.58 25.64
C SER A 123 -21.66 -11.65 25.20
N ASN A 124 -21.19 -12.83 24.78
CA ASN A 124 -19.85 -13.02 24.24
C ASN A 124 -19.66 -12.30 22.89
N GLY A 125 -20.64 -12.36 22.00
CA GLY A 125 -20.56 -11.64 20.73
C GLY A 125 -20.55 -10.12 20.92
N LYS A 126 -21.31 -9.58 21.90
CA LYS A 126 -21.21 -8.16 22.28
C LYS A 126 -19.81 -7.76 22.77
N LYS A 127 -19.16 -8.58 23.60
CA LYS A 127 -17.76 -8.36 24.02
C LYS A 127 -16.79 -8.33 22.83
N TRP A 128 -16.99 -9.21 21.85
CA TRP A 128 -16.17 -9.23 20.65
C TRP A 128 -16.36 -7.96 19.81
N ILE A 129 -17.61 -7.48 19.66
CA ILE A 129 -17.93 -6.23 18.95
C ILE A 129 -17.29 -5.03 19.65
N GLU A 130 -17.33 -4.95 20.98
CA GLU A 130 -16.66 -3.89 21.74
C GLU A 130 -15.15 -3.82 21.45
N GLU A 131 -14.50 -4.97 21.33
CA GLU A 131 -13.07 -5.05 20.98
C GLU A 131 -12.81 -4.64 19.53
N LEU A 132 -13.70 -4.97 18.60
CA LEU A 132 -13.64 -4.49 17.21
C LEU A 132 -13.74 -2.96 17.16
N GLU A 133 -14.69 -2.34 17.87
CA GLU A 133 -14.87 -0.88 17.85
C GLU A 133 -13.64 -0.13 18.37
N LYS A 134 -12.93 -0.68 19.38
CA LYS A 134 -11.71 -0.08 19.93
C LYS A 134 -10.55 -0.03 18.94
N ILE A 135 -10.47 -0.98 18.01
CA ILE A 135 -9.32 -1.11 17.10
C ILE A 135 -9.55 -0.49 15.73
N LYS A 136 -10.81 -0.31 15.31
CA LYS A 136 -11.15 0.21 13.97
C LYS A 136 -10.39 1.48 13.63
N TYR A 137 -10.26 2.38 14.61
CA TYR A 137 -9.43 3.57 14.50
C TYR A 137 -8.14 3.40 15.32
N PRO A 138 -6.94 3.54 14.72
CA PRO A 138 -6.69 3.88 13.32
C PRO A 138 -6.58 2.66 12.39
N TRP A 139 -6.59 1.43 12.92
CA TRP A 139 -6.03 0.28 12.19
C TRP A 139 -6.81 -0.14 10.94
N PHE A 140 -8.11 0.13 10.85
CA PHE A 140 -8.92 -0.19 9.66
C PHE A 140 -9.10 1.00 8.72
N TYR A 141 -8.43 2.13 9.00
CA TYR A 141 -8.23 3.21 8.03
C TYR A 141 -7.08 2.85 7.09
N TYR A 142 -7.19 1.66 6.51
CA TYR A 142 -6.18 1.00 5.71
C TYR A 142 -6.69 0.91 4.28
N ALA A 143 -6.13 1.70 3.37
CA ALA A 143 -6.49 1.70 1.95
C ALA A 143 -6.27 0.31 1.35
N THR A 144 -7.17 -0.17 0.49
CA THR A 144 -7.09 -1.49 -0.14
C THR A 144 -6.00 -1.57 -1.21
N GLY A 145 -5.54 -0.43 -1.73
CA GLY A 145 -4.37 -0.31 -2.59
C GLY A 145 -3.19 0.34 -1.86
N ALA A 146 -2.40 1.14 -2.57
CA ALA A 146 -1.18 1.75 -2.05
C ALA A 146 -1.44 2.94 -1.10
N GLY A 147 -2.68 3.42 -0.96
CA GLY A 147 -3.00 4.61 -0.16
C GLY A 147 -2.73 5.93 -0.88
N PHE A 148 -2.29 5.88 -2.14
CA PHE A 148 -2.00 7.08 -2.92
C PHE A 148 -3.19 7.61 -3.69
N PHE A 149 -4.23 6.81 -3.94
CA PHE A 149 -5.27 7.21 -4.89
C PHE A 149 -6.63 7.37 -4.20
N HIS A 150 -7.33 8.42 -4.57
CA HIS A 150 -8.70 8.68 -4.10
C HIS A 150 -9.68 7.56 -4.44
N THR A 151 -9.39 6.76 -5.47
CA THR A 151 -10.21 5.63 -5.92
C THR A 151 -10.07 4.39 -5.04
N GLU A 152 -9.05 4.32 -4.19
CA GLU A 152 -8.81 3.15 -3.36
C GLU A 152 -9.72 3.21 -2.12
N PRO A 153 -10.67 2.29 -1.97
CA PRO A 153 -11.50 2.22 -0.77
C PRO A 153 -10.64 1.83 0.44
N ARG A 154 -11.19 2.02 1.64
CA ARG A 154 -10.55 1.64 2.90
C ARG A 154 -11.22 0.40 3.45
N TRP A 155 -10.51 -0.36 4.26
CA TRP A 155 -11.13 -1.48 5.00
C TRP A 155 -12.35 -1.04 5.81
N ILE A 156 -12.32 0.16 6.41
CA ILE A 156 -13.48 0.70 7.14
C ILE A 156 -14.68 1.05 6.23
N ASP A 157 -14.46 1.28 4.93
CA ASP A 157 -15.54 1.53 3.96
C ASP A 157 -16.15 0.22 3.45
N ASN A 158 -15.39 -0.88 3.50
CA ASN A 158 -15.86 -2.21 3.17
C ASN A 158 -15.32 -3.24 4.18
N MET A 159 -16.07 -3.43 5.26
CA MET A 159 -15.71 -4.30 6.38
C MET A 159 -15.73 -5.80 6.03
N ASP A 160 -16.28 -6.21 4.88
CA ASP A 160 -16.20 -7.61 4.42
C ASP A 160 -14.74 -8.04 4.18
N ILE A 161 -13.87 -7.09 3.81
CA ILE A 161 -12.44 -7.36 3.58
C ILE A 161 -11.78 -7.85 4.87
N PRO A 162 -11.70 -7.06 5.97
CA PRO A 162 -11.10 -7.55 7.22
C PRO A 162 -11.86 -8.74 7.81
N PHE A 163 -13.19 -8.83 7.64
CA PHE A 163 -13.96 -9.97 8.16
C PHE A 163 -13.66 -11.28 7.42
N SER A 164 -13.34 -11.22 6.12
CA SER A 164 -12.87 -12.39 5.37
C SER A 164 -11.57 -12.93 5.99
N PHE A 165 -10.62 -12.05 6.28
CA PHE A 165 -9.34 -12.41 6.90
C PHE A 165 -9.53 -12.98 8.31
N ILE A 166 -10.35 -12.33 9.15
CA ILE A 166 -10.67 -12.83 10.49
C ILE A 166 -11.29 -14.23 10.42
N SER A 167 -12.22 -14.46 9.49
CA SER A 167 -12.87 -15.76 9.34
C SER A 167 -11.89 -16.85 8.91
N ASP A 168 -10.97 -16.53 8.01
CA ASP A 168 -9.91 -17.45 7.57
C ASP A 168 -8.94 -17.77 8.72
N TYR A 169 -8.60 -16.78 9.56
CA TYR A 169 -7.80 -17.03 10.76
C TYR A 169 -8.53 -17.89 11.79
N VAL A 170 -9.83 -17.69 12.00
CA VAL A 170 -10.63 -18.58 12.86
C VAL A 170 -10.60 -20.01 12.33
N GLU A 171 -10.69 -20.20 11.01
CA GLU A 171 -10.58 -21.50 10.35
C GLU A 171 -9.20 -22.14 10.61
N LYS A 172 -8.10 -21.40 10.40
CA LYS A 172 -6.73 -21.87 10.67
C LYS A 172 -6.51 -22.24 12.15
N ILE A 173 -6.92 -21.37 13.08
CA ILE A 173 -6.83 -21.63 14.54
C ILE A 173 -7.63 -22.89 14.90
N THR A 174 -8.83 -23.07 14.32
CA THR A 174 -9.67 -24.25 14.59
C THR A 174 -9.03 -25.54 14.10
N ARG A 175 -8.19 -25.48 13.05
CA ARG A 175 -7.37 -26.61 12.55
C ARG A 175 -6.07 -26.81 13.33
N GLY A 176 -5.75 -25.96 14.29
CA GLY A 176 -4.50 -26.01 15.07
C GLY A 176 -3.27 -25.49 14.30
N GLU A 177 -3.47 -24.67 13.27
CA GLU A 177 -2.39 -24.07 12.49
C GLU A 177 -1.82 -22.82 13.17
N GLU A 178 -0.51 -22.59 12.99
CA GLU A 178 0.14 -21.35 13.42
C GLU A 178 -0.21 -20.22 12.46
N ILE A 179 -0.70 -19.10 13.03
CA ILE A 179 -1.09 -17.90 12.28
C ILE A 179 -0.13 -16.73 12.54
N GLU A 180 0.95 -16.95 13.30
CA GLU A 180 1.92 -15.92 13.61
C GLU A 180 3.04 -15.85 12.58
N LEU A 181 3.62 -14.66 12.46
CA LEU A 181 4.80 -14.47 11.61
C LEU A 181 5.99 -15.23 12.20
N PRO A 182 6.87 -15.82 11.36
CA PRO A 182 8.09 -16.51 11.82
C PRO A 182 9.19 -15.53 12.27
N THR A 183 8.85 -14.46 12.98
CA THR A 183 9.74 -13.33 13.29
C THR A 183 10.98 -13.76 14.07
N GLU A 184 10.84 -14.61 15.08
CA GLU A 184 11.99 -15.08 15.87
C GLU A 184 12.93 -15.99 15.07
N LYS A 185 12.38 -16.83 14.18
CA LYS A 185 13.18 -17.62 13.25
C LYS A 185 13.99 -16.71 12.31
N LEU A 186 13.35 -15.69 11.73
CA LEU A 186 14.02 -14.73 10.86
C LEU A 186 15.09 -13.92 11.58
N ARG A 187 14.83 -13.50 12.83
CA ARG A 187 15.81 -12.82 13.68
C ARG A 187 17.02 -13.71 13.97
N LYS A 188 16.82 -15.01 14.19
CA LYS A 188 17.95 -15.93 14.35
C LYS A 188 18.74 -16.08 13.05
N GLU A 189 18.08 -16.34 11.93
CA GLU A 189 18.72 -16.51 10.62
C GLU A 189 19.52 -15.28 10.18
N ARG A 190 18.99 -14.07 10.40
CA ARG A 190 19.72 -12.84 10.05
C ARG A 190 20.97 -12.62 10.89
N GLU A 191 20.97 -13.03 12.18
CA GLU A 191 22.16 -12.92 13.04
C GLU A 191 23.22 -13.95 12.62
N GLU A 192 22.81 -15.18 12.32
CA GLU A 192 23.71 -16.22 11.82
C GLU A 192 24.39 -15.78 10.52
N LEU A 193 23.61 -15.26 9.56
CA LEU A 193 24.14 -14.75 8.30
C LEU A 193 25.08 -13.55 8.49
N ALA A 194 24.71 -12.60 9.34
CA ALA A 194 25.55 -11.44 9.63
C ALA A 194 26.87 -11.85 10.29
N ASN A 195 26.83 -12.81 11.22
CA ASN A 195 28.03 -13.33 11.88
C ASN A 195 28.94 -14.09 10.91
N GLN A 196 28.38 -14.85 9.96
CA GLN A 196 29.17 -15.50 8.92
C GLN A 196 29.97 -14.48 8.09
N TYR A 197 29.32 -13.44 7.57
CA TYR A 197 30.03 -12.40 6.80
C TYR A 197 31.02 -11.61 7.66
N LYS A 198 30.64 -11.26 8.89
CA LYS A 198 31.54 -10.58 9.83
C LYS A 198 32.83 -11.38 10.06
N SER A 199 32.73 -12.70 10.20
CA SER A 199 33.90 -13.57 10.43
C SER A 199 34.90 -13.61 9.28
N LEU A 200 34.49 -13.20 8.07
CA LEU A 200 35.36 -13.14 6.89
C LEU A 200 36.18 -11.84 6.85
N LEU A 201 35.82 -10.82 7.65
CA LEU A 201 36.55 -9.56 7.73
C LEU A 201 37.80 -9.74 8.61
N LYS A 202 38.95 -9.36 8.08
CA LYS A 202 40.25 -9.51 8.78
C LYS A 202 40.69 -8.26 9.51
N ASP A 203 40.28 -7.09 9.02
CA ASP A 203 40.62 -5.79 9.62
C ASP A 203 39.63 -5.45 10.74
N PRO A 204 40.08 -5.21 11.99
CA PRO A 204 39.21 -4.76 13.08
C PRO A 204 38.41 -3.48 12.75
N ALA A 205 38.94 -2.58 11.91
CA ALA A 205 38.23 -1.37 11.49
C ALA A 205 37.05 -1.71 10.55
N ASP A 206 37.23 -2.70 9.67
CA ASP A 206 36.16 -3.19 8.79
C ASP A 206 35.07 -3.90 9.60
N VAL A 207 35.45 -4.71 10.60
CA VAL A 207 34.50 -5.36 11.51
C VAL A 207 33.64 -4.32 12.23
N LYS A 208 34.28 -3.28 12.79
CA LYS A 208 33.59 -2.19 13.46
C LYS A 208 32.62 -1.48 12.51
N THR A 209 33.08 -1.13 11.31
CA THR A 209 32.27 -0.45 10.29
C THR A 209 31.07 -1.29 9.87
N PHE A 210 31.26 -2.60 9.70
CA PHE A 210 30.19 -3.55 9.40
C PHE A 210 29.12 -3.56 10.50
N GLU A 211 29.53 -3.67 11.77
CA GLU A 211 28.61 -3.70 12.91
C GLU A 211 27.84 -2.39 13.06
N GLU A 212 28.51 -1.24 12.97
CA GLU A 212 27.89 0.09 13.08
C GLU A 212 26.89 0.32 11.93
N ASN A 213 27.26 0.01 10.69
CA ASN A 213 26.37 0.16 9.54
C ASN A 213 25.16 -0.79 9.60
N LEU A 214 25.37 -2.05 10.00
CA LEU A 214 24.29 -3.02 10.14
C LEU A 214 23.32 -2.61 11.27
N GLN A 215 23.86 -2.17 12.41
CA GLN A 215 23.06 -1.70 13.53
C GLN A 215 22.24 -0.46 13.13
N LEU A 216 22.86 0.50 12.45
CA LEU A 216 22.18 1.69 11.97
C LEU A 216 21.06 1.32 11.00
N ALA A 217 21.35 0.48 10.00
CA ALA A 217 20.36 -0.01 9.04
C ALA A 217 19.17 -0.66 9.76
N ARG A 218 19.40 -1.60 10.68
CA ARG A 218 18.35 -2.26 11.47
C ARG A 218 17.56 -1.30 12.36
N THR A 219 18.17 -0.23 12.85
CA THR A 219 17.52 0.78 13.70
C THR A 219 16.52 1.61 12.91
N VAL A 220 16.89 2.02 11.69
CA VAL A 220 16.07 2.93 10.89
C VAL A 220 15.09 2.20 9.95
N PHE A 221 15.34 0.93 9.64
CA PHE A 221 14.53 0.18 8.69
C PHE A 221 13.03 0.11 9.02
N PRO A 222 12.59 -0.06 10.29
CA PRO A 222 11.17 -0.03 10.62
C PRO A 222 10.47 1.25 10.14
N TYR A 223 11.14 2.41 10.23
CA TYR A 223 10.59 3.70 9.78
C TYR A 223 10.40 3.76 8.26
N VAL A 224 11.17 2.99 7.49
CA VAL A 224 11.01 2.85 6.04
C VAL A 224 9.68 2.20 5.69
N GLU A 225 9.13 1.31 6.52
CA GLU A 225 7.80 0.74 6.28
C GLU A 225 6.71 1.47 7.07
N ASP A 226 7.02 1.99 8.26
CA ASP A 226 6.01 2.59 9.14
C ASP A 226 5.39 3.87 8.58
N HIS A 227 6.18 4.65 7.82
CA HIS A 227 5.66 5.85 7.17
C HIS A 227 4.48 5.52 6.25
N ASN A 228 4.45 4.33 5.66
CA ASN A 228 3.41 3.88 4.75
C ASN A 228 2.04 3.85 5.47
N PHE A 229 1.97 3.25 6.66
CA PHE A 229 0.73 3.24 7.44
C PHE A 229 0.29 4.66 7.83
N TYR A 230 1.18 5.46 8.43
CA TYR A 230 0.80 6.78 8.94
C TYR A 230 0.41 7.77 7.85
N ILE A 231 1.08 7.71 6.70
CA ILE A 231 0.96 8.72 5.64
C ILE A 231 0.05 8.22 4.53
N GLU A 232 0.37 7.10 3.92
CA GLU A 232 -0.32 6.61 2.71
C GLU A 232 -1.67 6.05 3.07
N HIS A 233 -1.73 5.19 4.09
CA HIS A 233 -3.00 4.58 4.45
C HIS A 233 -3.84 5.46 5.36
N TRP A 234 -3.33 5.92 6.50
CA TRP A 234 -4.13 6.66 7.47
C TRP A 234 -4.28 8.14 7.10
N GLY A 235 -3.16 8.83 6.84
CA GLY A 235 -3.13 10.26 6.56
C GLY A 235 -3.86 10.66 5.27
N HIS A 236 -3.49 10.08 4.12
CA HIS A 236 -4.11 10.41 2.84
C HIS A 236 -5.57 10.02 2.78
N THR A 237 -5.98 8.92 3.42
CA THR A 237 -7.39 8.56 3.41
C THR A 237 -8.28 9.52 4.20
N ILE A 238 -7.78 10.07 5.31
CA ILE A 238 -8.44 11.18 6.01
C ILE A 238 -8.48 12.41 5.11
N TRP A 239 -7.38 12.71 4.41
CA TRP A 239 -7.31 13.83 3.47
C TRP A 239 -8.36 13.72 2.36
N TYR A 240 -8.44 12.57 1.69
CA TYR A 240 -9.44 12.29 0.65
C TYR A 240 -10.88 12.41 1.16
N LYS A 241 -11.16 11.95 2.39
CA LYS A 241 -12.46 12.15 3.03
C LYS A 241 -12.79 13.65 3.19
N LYS A 242 -11.82 14.47 3.60
CA LYS A 242 -12.01 15.91 3.75
C LYS A 242 -12.19 16.62 2.41
N VAL A 243 -11.50 16.18 1.35
CA VAL A 243 -11.74 16.66 -0.02
C VAL A 243 -13.18 16.35 -0.46
N ARG A 244 -13.69 15.14 -0.18
CA ARG A 244 -15.09 14.82 -0.47
C ARG A 244 -16.09 15.67 0.30
N ASN A 245 -15.79 16.08 1.54
CA ASN A 245 -16.64 17.04 2.27
C ASN A 245 -16.67 18.43 1.62
N ILE A 246 -15.60 18.85 0.94
CA ILE A 246 -15.62 20.06 0.10
C ILE A 246 -16.49 19.82 -1.14
N ALA A 247 -16.40 18.63 -1.75
CA ALA A 247 -17.22 18.28 -2.90
C ALA A 247 -18.72 18.31 -2.61
N GLU A 248 -19.15 17.89 -1.41
CA GLU A 248 -20.55 18.02 -0.97
C GLU A 248 -21.04 19.47 -1.09
N ILE A 249 -20.21 20.45 -0.71
CA ILE A 249 -20.53 21.88 -0.86
C ILE A 249 -20.63 22.24 -2.34
N LEU A 250 -19.68 21.82 -3.17
CA LEU A 250 -19.72 22.11 -4.61
C LEU A 250 -20.95 21.50 -5.31
N VAL A 251 -21.40 20.32 -4.88
CA VAL A 251 -22.63 19.69 -5.37
C VAL A 251 -23.86 20.50 -4.96
N ASN A 252 -23.94 20.93 -3.70
CA ASN A 252 -25.07 21.72 -3.20
C ASN A 252 -25.23 23.05 -3.95
N HIS A 253 -24.13 23.63 -4.43
CA HIS A 253 -24.11 24.87 -5.21
C HIS A 253 -24.09 24.64 -6.73
N GLY A 254 -24.36 23.41 -7.20
CA GLY A 254 -24.49 23.09 -8.63
C GLY A 254 -23.20 23.20 -9.46
N ILE A 255 -22.04 23.31 -8.82
CA ILE A 255 -20.73 23.47 -9.48
C ILE A 255 -20.24 22.14 -10.09
N ILE A 256 -20.53 21.04 -9.40
CA ILE A 256 -20.27 19.67 -9.88
C ILE A 256 -21.49 18.79 -9.64
N LYS A 257 -21.61 17.66 -10.34
CA LYS A 257 -22.80 16.80 -10.28
C LYS A 257 -22.70 15.73 -9.21
N GLU A 258 -21.52 15.14 -9.04
CA GLU A 258 -21.26 14.04 -8.12
C GLU A 258 -20.07 14.36 -7.21
N ILE A 259 -20.03 13.78 -6.01
CA ILE A 259 -18.96 14.00 -5.02
C ILE A 259 -17.57 13.71 -5.61
N ASN A 260 -17.42 12.67 -6.43
CA ASN A 260 -16.13 12.29 -7.00
C ASN A 260 -15.71 13.15 -8.22
N ASP A 261 -16.57 14.07 -8.69
CA ASP A 261 -16.22 15.01 -9.77
C ASP A 261 -15.10 15.96 -9.36
N ILE A 262 -14.95 16.22 -8.05
CA ILE A 262 -13.89 17.08 -7.51
C ILE A 262 -12.49 16.60 -7.91
N PHE A 263 -12.30 15.29 -8.14
CA PHE A 263 -11.00 14.73 -8.51
C PHE A 263 -10.60 14.99 -9.97
N TYR A 264 -11.50 15.59 -10.76
CA TYR A 264 -11.19 16.13 -12.09
C TYR A 264 -10.80 17.61 -12.02
N ILE A 265 -10.75 18.21 -10.83
CA ILE A 265 -10.39 19.61 -10.61
C ILE A 265 -9.07 19.63 -9.82
N ASN A 266 -8.07 20.37 -10.29
CA ASN A 266 -6.81 20.47 -9.55
C ASN A 266 -6.93 21.47 -8.40
N TRP A 267 -6.02 21.39 -7.43
CA TRP A 267 -6.05 22.23 -6.23
C TRP A 267 -5.93 23.75 -6.47
N HIS A 268 -5.27 24.19 -7.55
CA HIS A 268 -5.23 25.62 -7.91
C HIS A 268 -6.58 26.11 -8.44
N GLU A 269 -7.22 25.28 -9.25
CA GLU A 269 -8.56 25.54 -9.77
C GLU A 269 -9.60 25.52 -8.65
N LEU A 270 -9.52 24.54 -7.76
CA LEU A 270 -10.41 24.43 -6.60
C LEU A 270 -10.30 25.66 -5.68
N SER A 271 -9.10 26.23 -5.51
CA SER A 271 -8.92 27.51 -4.80
C SER A 271 -9.73 28.63 -5.45
N GLN A 272 -9.65 28.78 -6.78
CA GLN A 272 -10.39 29.80 -7.53
C GLN A 272 -11.91 29.59 -7.45
N ILE A 273 -12.36 28.34 -7.56
CA ILE A 273 -13.78 27.97 -7.41
C ILE A 273 -14.30 28.35 -6.02
N LEU A 274 -13.56 28.02 -4.97
CA LEU A 274 -13.96 28.33 -3.60
C LEU A 274 -13.96 29.84 -3.34
N TYR A 275 -13.01 30.57 -3.91
CA TYR A 275 -13.02 32.04 -3.85
C TYR A 275 -14.25 32.63 -4.54
N ASP A 276 -14.53 32.19 -5.78
CA ASP A 276 -15.71 32.60 -6.55
C ASP A 276 -17.00 32.28 -5.80
N LEU A 277 -17.13 31.08 -5.25
CA LEU A 277 -18.26 30.67 -4.43
C LEU A 277 -18.44 31.58 -3.20
N CYS A 278 -17.38 31.76 -2.41
CA CYS A 278 -17.42 32.58 -1.20
C CYS A 278 -17.73 34.05 -1.48
N ALA A 279 -17.15 34.62 -2.54
CA ALA A 279 -17.34 36.02 -2.90
C ALA A 279 -18.77 36.31 -3.40
N ASN A 280 -19.30 35.45 -4.27
CA ASN A 280 -20.66 35.62 -4.81
C ASN A 280 -21.73 35.33 -3.75
N TRP A 281 -21.51 34.35 -2.88
CA TRP A 281 -22.36 34.13 -1.70
C TRP A 281 -22.47 35.38 -0.83
N ALA A 282 -21.35 36.05 -0.56
CA ALA A 282 -21.33 37.23 0.31
C ALA A 282 -22.11 38.44 -0.24
N VAL A 283 -22.33 38.49 -1.56
CA VAL A 283 -23.11 39.56 -2.22
C VAL A 283 -24.48 39.10 -2.70
N GLY A 284 -24.85 37.83 -2.46
CA GLY A 284 -26.16 37.27 -2.79
C GLY A 284 -26.39 37.06 -4.29
N VAL A 285 -25.36 36.70 -5.05
CA VAL A 285 -25.46 36.39 -6.48
C VAL A 285 -24.96 34.99 -6.80
N ASP A 286 -25.33 34.53 -8.00
CA ASP A 286 -24.93 33.26 -8.55
C ASP A 286 -23.42 33.17 -8.81
N THR A 287 -22.79 32.08 -8.37
CA THR A 287 -21.38 31.77 -8.62
C THR A 287 -21.12 31.49 -10.09
N VAL A 288 -20.06 32.06 -10.68
CA VAL A 288 -19.69 31.82 -12.10
C VAL A 288 -19.31 30.36 -12.33
N ALA A 289 -18.69 29.74 -11.32
CA ALA A 289 -18.26 28.35 -11.37
C ALA A 289 -19.39 27.36 -11.70
N GLN A 290 -20.64 27.65 -11.31
CA GLN A 290 -21.79 26.78 -11.59
C GLN A 290 -22.09 26.63 -13.10
N TYR A 291 -21.68 27.60 -13.91
CA TYR A 291 -21.94 27.60 -15.35
C TYR A 291 -20.83 26.91 -16.15
N ASN A 292 -19.56 27.04 -15.73
CA ASN A 292 -18.42 26.61 -16.54
C ASN A 292 -17.85 25.25 -16.13
N TRP A 293 -17.86 24.90 -14.84
CA TRP A 293 -17.22 23.69 -14.34
C TRP A 293 -17.92 22.37 -14.67
N PRO A 294 -19.25 22.28 -14.72
CA PRO A 294 -19.90 21.03 -15.11
C PRO A 294 -19.46 20.51 -16.48
N GLU A 295 -19.23 21.42 -17.43
CA GLU A 295 -18.74 21.10 -18.77
C GLU A 295 -17.27 20.66 -18.77
N GLU A 296 -16.40 21.40 -18.09
CA GLU A 296 -14.97 21.06 -18.02
C GLU A 296 -14.73 19.72 -17.28
N VAL A 297 -15.49 19.43 -16.22
CA VAL A 297 -15.47 18.12 -15.55
C VAL A 297 -15.90 17.02 -16.52
N ARG A 298 -16.98 17.22 -17.29
CA ARG A 298 -17.42 16.23 -18.30
C ARG A 298 -16.33 15.95 -19.32
N ARG A 299 -15.72 17.00 -19.87
CA ARG A 299 -14.61 16.90 -20.82
C ARG A 299 -13.43 16.11 -20.23
N ARG A 300 -13.05 16.36 -18.98
CA ARG A 300 -11.94 15.64 -18.33
C ARG A 300 -12.27 14.17 -18.04
N LYS A 301 -13.52 13.85 -17.70
CA LYS A 301 -14.00 12.45 -17.61
C LYS A 301 -13.81 11.72 -18.94
N GLU A 302 -14.21 12.33 -20.06
CA GLU A 302 -14.05 11.75 -21.40
C GLU A 302 -12.57 11.49 -21.73
N ILE A 303 -11.67 12.44 -21.42
CA ILE A 303 -10.23 12.26 -21.60
C ILE A 303 -9.72 11.06 -20.79
N ILE A 304 -10.09 10.96 -19.51
CA ILE A 304 -9.64 9.85 -18.65
C ILE A 304 -10.14 8.50 -19.17
N GLU A 305 -11.38 8.41 -19.66
CA GLU A 305 -11.91 7.16 -20.24
C GLU A 305 -11.12 6.72 -21.48
N VAL A 306 -10.72 7.67 -22.35
CA VAL A 306 -9.84 7.37 -23.48
C VAL A 306 -8.45 6.93 -22.99
N VAL A 307 -7.87 7.61 -22.00
CA VAL A 307 -6.54 7.27 -21.48
C VAL A 307 -6.52 5.89 -20.81
N LYS A 308 -7.56 5.51 -20.05
CA LYS A 308 -7.69 4.18 -19.41
C LYS A 308 -7.65 3.03 -20.42
N GLN A 309 -8.14 3.25 -21.64
CA GLN A 309 -8.13 2.24 -22.70
C GLN A 309 -6.76 2.08 -23.36
N ASN A 310 -5.86 3.04 -23.17
CA ASN A 310 -4.53 3.05 -23.78
C ASN A 310 -3.46 2.66 -22.75
N ARG A 311 -2.51 1.83 -23.16
CA ARG A 311 -1.36 1.48 -22.31
C ARG A 311 -0.21 2.45 -22.60
N PRO A 312 0.43 3.03 -21.58
CA PRO A 312 1.63 3.81 -21.81
C PRO A 312 2.73 2.91 -22.38
N PRO A 313 3.58 3.43 -23.27
CA PRO A 313 4.79 2.71 -23.67
C PRO A 313 5.68 2.47 -22.44
N PRO A 314 6.57 1.45 -22.46
CA PRO A 314 7.47 1.17 -21.33
C PRO A 314 8.37 2.35 -20.93
N ALA A 315 8.63 3.27 -21.86
CA ALA A 315 9.31 4.52 -21.61
C ALA A 315 8.76 5.64 -22.50
N LEU A 316 8.76 6.87 -21.98
CA LEU A 316 8.54 8.09 -22.75
C LEU A 316 9.91 8.74 -23.02
N GLY A 317 10.31 8.82 -24.28
CA GLY A 317 11.65 9.30 -24.69
C GLY A 317 12.73 8.21 -24.70
N LYS A 318 13.99 8.61 -24.84
CA LYS A 318 15.15 7.69 -24.82
C LYS A 318 15.62 7.50 -23.37
N PRO A 319 15.59 6.28 -22.81
CA PRO A 319 16.12 6.04 -21.47
C PRO A 319 17.62 6.35 -21.40
N PRO A 320 18.13 6.79 -20.23
CA PRO A 320 19.56 7.01 -20.05
C PRO A 320 20.34 5.69 -20.18
N GLU A 321 21.57 5.77 -20.68
CA GLU A 321 22.41 4.58 -20.91
C GLU A 321 22.86 3.90 -19.62
N VAL A 322 22.89 4.66 -18.52
CA VAL A 322 23.25 4.20 -17.17
C VAL A 322 22.26 4.80 -16.19
N ILE A 323 21.71 3.95 -15.32
CA ILE A 323 20.96 4.37 -14.14
C ILE A 323 21.94 4.40 -12.98
N THR A 324 22.13 5.56 -12.36
CA THR A 324 23.02 5.73 -11.21
C THR A 324 22.27 6.06 -9.92
N GLU A 325 20.97 6.37 -10.01
CA GLU A 325 20.16 6.75 -8.87
C GLU A 325 19.78 5.50 -8.04
N PRO A 326 20.29 5.35 -6.81
CA PRO A 326 20.17 4.12 -6.04
C PRO A 326 18.73 3.72 -5.69
N PHE A 327 17.81 4.67 -5.45
CA PHE A 327 16.43 4.35 -5.10
C PHE A 327 15.71 3.70 -6.29
N THR A 328 15.90 4.24 -7.49
CA THR A 328 15.36 3.72 -8.74
C THR A 328 15.78 2.27 -8.98
N ILE A 329 17.03 1.93 -8.65
CA ILE A 329 17.55 0.57 -8.76
C ILE A 329 16.96 -0.33 -7.67
N MET A 330 17.03 0.08 -6.40
CA MET A 330 16.67 -0.79 -5.27
C MET A 330 15.16 -0.99 -5.09
N LEU A 331 14.37 0.07 -5.24
CA LEU A 331 12.91 0.05 -5.03
C LEU A 331 12.18 -0.52 -6.22
N TRP A 332 12.59 -0.12 -7.42
CA TRP A 332 11.85 -0.40 -8.65
C TRP A 332 12.53 -1.44 -9.53
N GLY A 333 13.78 -1.84 -9.21
CA GLY A 333 14.53 -2.80 -10.00
C GLY A 333 14.93 -2.27 -11.38
N VAL A 334 14.94 -0.94 -11.56
CA VAL A 334 15.17 -0.33 -12.87
C VAL A 334 16.68 -0.25 -13.11
N THR A 335 17.21 -1.29 -13.75
CA THR A 335 18.62 -1.37 -14.18
C THR A 335 18.73 -1.19 -15.70
N LYS A 336 19.95 -0.99 -16.20
CA LYS A 336 20.23 -0.93 -17.64
C LYS A 336 19.72 -2.17 -18.37
N ASP A 337 20.03 -3.35 -17.84
CA ASP A 337 19.65 -4.63 -18.45
C ASP A 337 18.12 -4.79 -18.49
N ARG A 338 17.42 -4.30 -17.46
CA ARG A 338 15.96 -4.33 -17.40
C ARG A 338 15.30 -3.41 -18.41
N ILE A 339 15.82 -2.19 -18.55
CA ILE A 339 15.36 -1.28 -19.59
C ILE A 339 15.54 -1.92 -20.96
N GLN A 340 16.69 -2.54 -21.23
CA GLN A 340 16.93 -3.25 -22.49
C GLN A 340 15.96 -4.42 -22.70
N GLN A 341 15.67 -5.20 -21.66
CA GLN A 341 14.70 -6.29 -21.69
C GLN A 341 13.27 -5.79 -21.97
N TRP A 342 12.85 -4.67 -21.38
CA TRP A 342 11.53 -4.07 -21.65
C TRP A 342 11.43 -3.48 -23.05
N LEU A 343 12.49 -2.82 -23.53
CA LEU A 343 12.54 -2.19 -24.86
C LEU A 343 12.65 -3.19 -26.00
N SER A 344 13.30 -4.35 -25.79
CA SER A 344 13.43 -5.38 -26.82
C SER A 344 12.09 -6.03 -27.19
N GLY A 345 11.01 -5.72 -26.44
CA GLY A 345 9.70 -6.29 -26.68
C GLY A 345 9.70 -7.81 -26.52
N ALA A 346 10.66 -8.36 -25.76
CA ALA A 346 10.78 -9.78 -25.45
C ALA A 346 9.51 -10.22 -24.70
N THR A 347 8.49 -10.52 -25.49
CA THR A 347 7.29 -11.19 -25.04
C THR A 347 7.73 -12.61 -24.73
N ALA A 348 7.85 -12.90 -23.44
CA ALA A 348 8.04 -14.24 -22.88
C ALA A 348 7.02 -15.29 -23.38
N ALA A 349 6.03 -14.87 -24.18
CA ALA A 349 5.07 -15.71 -24.86
C ALA A 349 5.73 -16.81 -25.72
N ALA A 350 6.95 -16.64 -26.22
CA ALA A 350 7.63 -17.68 -27.00
C ALA A 350 8.30 -18.77 -26.13
N GLU A 351 8.67 -18.49 -24.88
CA GLU A 351 9.53 -19.39 -24.08
C GLU A 351 8.86 -19.99 -22.84
N LYS A 352 7.57 -19.73 -22.58
CA LYS A 352 6.89 -20.13 -21.33
C LYS A 352 7.68 -19.75 -20.06
N LYS A 353 8.57 -18.75 -20.15
CA LYS A 353 9.53 -18.38 -19.11
C LYS A 353 9.63 -16.87 -18.99
N LEU A 354 9.44 -16.38 -17.78
CA LEU A 354 9.57 -14.98 -17.40
C LEU A 354 10.77 -14.84 -16.46
N VAL A 355 11.54 -13.76 -16.64
CA VAL A 355 12.69 -13.44 -15.79
C VAL A 355 12.40 -12.15 -15.05
N GLY A 356 12.46 -12.23 -13.73
CA GLY A 356 12.29 -11.14 -12.77
C GLY A 356 13.54 -10.93 -11.92
N LEU A 357 13.38 -10.32 -10.76
CA LEU A 357 14.42 -10.18 -9.73
C LEU A 357 14.14 -11.18 -8.61
N PRO A 358 15.17 -11.86 -8.10
CA PRO A 358 15.03 -12.80 -6.98
C PRO A 358 14.77 -12.01 -5.68
N ALA A 359 13.50 -11.94 -5.27
CA ALA A 359 13.08 -11.11 -4.13
C ALA A 359 13.12 -11.86 -2.79
N SER A 360 12.70 -13.12 -2.81
CA SER A 360 12.64 -13.99 -1.63
C SER A 360 12.84 -15.44 -2.07
N PRO A 361 13.72 -16.22 -1.41
CA PRO A 361 14.23 -17.48 -1.95
C PRO A 361 13.20 -18.62 -1.84
N GLY A 362 13.43 -19.66 -2.63
CA GLY A 362 12.67 -20.92 -2.61
C GLY A 362 11.98 -21.21 -3.94
N ILE A 363 11.52 -22.45 -4.10
CA ILE A 363 10.91 -22.95 -5.33
C ILE A 363 9.58 -23.59 -5.01
N VAL A 364 8.52 -23.14 -5.67
CA VAL A 364 7.17 -23.70 -5.50
C VAL A 364 6.41 -23.76 -6.82
N GLU A 365 5.40 -24.63 -6.84
CA GLU A 365 4.46 -24.75 -7.95
C GLU A 365 3.02 -24.61 -7.45
N GLY A 366 2.18 -24.02 -8.28
CA GLY A 366 0.77 -23.84 -7.97
C GLY A 366 -0.02 -23.19 -9.09
N PRO A 367 -1.35 -23.18 -8.98
CA PRO A 367 -2.20 -22.40 -9.86
C PRO A 367 -1.98 -20.90 -9.61
N ALA A 368 -1.84 -20.13 -10.69
CA ALA A 368 -1.73 -18.69 -10.67
C ALA A 368 -3.10 -18.05 -10.38
N ARG A 369 -3.10 -17.00 -9.56
CA ARG A 369 -4.24 -16.13 -9.32
C ARG A 369 -3.86 -14.73 -9.75
N VAL A 370 -4.43 -14.25 -10.84
CA VAL A 370 -4.13 -12.91 -11.38
C VAL A 370 -5.05 -11.89 -10.72
N VAL A 371 -4.48 -10.92 -10.00
CA VAL A 371 -5.19 -9.86 -9.27
C VAL A 371 -4.76 -8.52 -9.85
N LEU A 372 -5.70 -7.82 -10.50
CA LEU A 372 -5.41 -6.53 -11.16
C LEU A 372 -5.87 -5.33 -10.35
N THR A 373 -6.88 -5.51 -9.49
CA THR A 373 -7.36 -4.46 -8.58
C THR A 373 -7.41 -4.96 -7.15
N ALA A 374 -7.38 -4.01 -6.22
CA ALA A 374 -7.41 -4.29 -4.80
C ALA A 374 -8.66 -5.07 -4.34
N GLU A 375 -9.80 -4.85 -4.99
CA GLU A 375 -11.06 -5.53 -4.68
C GLU A 375 -11.03 -7.02 -5.04
N GLU A 376 -10.18 -7.41 -6.00
CA GLU A 376 -10.05 -8.81 -6.42
C GLU A 376 -9.25 -9.66 -5.43
N ILE A 377 -8.62 -9.04 -4.43
CA ILE A 377 -7.78 -9.74 -3.45
C ILE A 377 -8.55 -10.81 -2.66
N VAL A 378 -9.86 -10.61 -2.46
CA VAL A 378 -10.74 -11.58 -1.79
C VAL A 378 -10.95 -12.86 -2.60
N LYS A 379 -10.60 -12.88 -3.89
CA LYS A 379 -10.69 -14.06 -4.76
C LYS A 379 -9.53 -15.04 -4.56
N VAL A 380 -8.45 -14.61 -3.88
CA VAL A 380 -7.26 -15.44 -3.66
C VAL A 380 -7.58 -16.61 -2.73
N LYS A 381 -7.24 -17.81 -3.18
CA LYS A 381 -7.48 -19.06 -2.45
C LYS A 381 -6.19 -19.62 -1.87
N GLU A 382 -6.35 -20.48 -0.86
CA GLU A 382 -5.25 -21.22 -0.24
C GLU A 382 -4.49 -22.05 -1.29
N GLY A 383 -3.17 -21.96 -1.27
CA GLY A 383 -2.28 -22.74 -2.11
C GLY A 383 -2.04 -22.19 -3.53
N GLU A 384 -2.64 -21.05 -3.88
CA GLU A 384 -2.41 -20.35 -5.15
C GLU A 384 -1.11 -19.52 -5.15
N ILE A 385 -0.64 -19.11 -6.34
CA ILE A 385 0.46 -18.17 -6.52
C ILE A 385 -0.12 -16.82 -6.93
N LEU A 386 0.14 -15.78 -6.16
CA LEU A 386 -0.36 -14.44 -6.44
C LEU A 386 0.42 -13.81 -7.61
N VAL A 387 -0.29 -13.34 -8.63
CA VAL A 387 0.27 -12.59 -9.76
C VAL A 387 -0.40 -11.22 -9.82
N ALA A 388 0.34 -10.13 -9.66
CA ALA A 388 -0.22 -8.77 -9.61
C ALA A 388 0.71 -7.73 -10.26
N PRO A 389 0.22 -6.55 -10.69
CA PRO A 389 1.11 -5.49 -11.20
C PRO A 389 2.10 -5.04 -10.11
N ILE A 390 1.57 -4.83 -8.91
CA ILE A 390 2.27 -4.49 -7.66
C ILE A 390 1.40 -5.00 -6.50
N THR A 391 1.99 -5.36 -5.36
CA THR A 391 1.21 -5.63 -4.15
C THR A 391 1.04 -4.38 -3.30
N ALA A 392 -0.05 -4.33 -2.53
CA ALA A 392 -0.24 -3.31 -1.50
C ALA A 392 0.01 -3.87 -0.10
N PRO A 393 0.46 -3.03 0.86
CA PRO A 393 0.56 -3.42 2.27
C PRO A 393 -0.73 -3.92 2.91
N SER A 394 -1.86 -3.47 2.40
CA SER A 394 -3.17 -3.95 2.81
C SER A 394 -3.50 -5.37 2.36
N TRP A 395 -2.60 -6.04 1.65
CA TRP A 395 -2.78 -7.44 1.27
C TRP A 395 -2.02 -8.40 2.18
N ASN A 396 -1.35 -7.90 3.24
CA ASN A 396 -0.63 -8.71 4.24
C ASN A 396 -1.35 -10.02 4.66
N PRO A 397 -2.67 -10.02 4.95
CA PRO A 397 -3.37 -11.25 5.36
C PRO A 397 -3.39 -12.35 4.28
N VAL A 398 -3.29 -11.98 3.01
CA VAL A 398 -3.28 -12.93 1.88
C VAL A 398 -1.97 -13.71 1.78
N PHE A 399 -0.87 -13.17 2.30
CA PHE A 399 0.42 -13.85 2.27
C PHE A 399 0.39 -15.18 3.05
N LEU A 400 -0.47 -15.32 4.07
CA LEU A 400 -0.64 -16.61 4.77
C LEU A 400 -1.43 -17.67 4.00
N LYS A 401 -2.01 -17.33 2.84
CA LYS A 401 -2.76 -18.25 1.98
C LYS A 401 -1.97 -18.75 0.78
N ILE A 402 -1.10 -17.90 0.25
CA ILE A 402 -0.43 -18.14 -1.03
C ILE A 402 0.87 -18.90 -0.85
N LYS A 403 1.35 -19.52 -1.94
CA LYS A 403 2.65 -20.22 -1.96
C LYS A 403 3.80 -19.34 -2.43
N ALA A 404 3.52 -18.36 -3.28
CA ALA A 404 4.51 -17.44 -3.82
C ALA A 404 3.84 -16.18 -4.38
N THR A 405 4.65 -15.16 -4.65
CA THR A 405 4.22 -13.90 -5.26
C THR A 405 5.04 -13.58 -6.50
N VAL A 406 4.37 -13.15 -7.56
CA VAL A 406 4.97 -12.64 -8.80
C VAL A 406 4.42 -11.25 -9.09
N THR A 407 5.31 -10.27 -9.31
CA THR A 407 4.87 -8.92 -9.70
C THR A 407 5.52 -8.39 -10.98
N ASP A 408 4.80 -7.53 -11.68
CA ASP A 408 5.34 -6.82 -12.85
C ASP A 408 6.34 -5.75 -12.42
N ILE A 409 6.09 -5.09 -11.28
CA ILE A 409 6.86 -3.96 -10.76
C ILE A 409 7.48 -4.34 -9.40
N GLY A 410 8.72 -3.92 -9.18
CA GLY A 410 9.39 -4.00 -7.87
C GLY A 410 10.86 -4.38 -7.97
N GLY A 411 11.62 -3.93 -6.98
CA GLY A 411 13.01 -4.30 -6.74
C GLY A 411 13.19 -5.12 -5.46
N ILE A 412 14.45 -5.43 -5.12
CA ILE A 412 14.81 -6.24 -3.94
C ILE A 412 14.38 -5.61 -2.62
N MET A 413 14.24 -4.28 -2.60
CA MET A 413 13.76 -3.50 -1.46
C MET A 413 12.32 -3.01 -1.62
N SER A 414 11.60 -3.47 -2.65
CA SER A 414 10.17 -3.17 -2.75
C SER A 414 9.40 -3.80 -1.59
N HIS A 415 8.26 -3.20 -1.26
CA HIS A 415 7.35 -3.71 -0.25
C HIS A 415 7.00 -5.20 -0.47
N THR A 416 6.68 -5.60 -1.70
CA THR A 416 6.42 -7.02 -2.06
C THR A 416 7.56 -7.93 -1.60
N ALA A 417 8.81 -7.53 -1.88
CA ALA A 417 9.99 -8.32 -1.57
C ALA A 417 10.26 -8.38 -0.06
N ILE A 418 10.06 -7.27 0.65
CA ILE A 418 10.18 -7.22 2.12
C ILE A 418 9.16 -8.17 2.75
N VAL A 419 7.87 -8.01 2.43
CA VAL A 419 6.81 -8.83 3.01
C VAL A 419 7.03 -10.31 2.71
N CYS A 420 7.33 -10.69 1.46
CA CYS A 420 7.57 -12.10 1.14
C CYS A 420 8.71 -12.71 1.96
N ARG A 421 9.78 -11.95 2.27
CA ARG A 421 10.85 -12.43 3.15
C ARG A 421 10.37 -12.59 4.59
N GLU A 422 9.57 -11.66 5.10
CA GLU A 422 9.00 -11.74 6.46
C GLU A 422 8.03 -12.92 6.63
N TYR A 423 7.36 -13.33 5.55
CA TYR A 423 6.51 -14.53 5.54
C TYR A 423 7.25 -15.82 5.12
N GLY A 424 8.52 -15.73 4.69
CA GLY A 424 9.27 -16.88 4.17
C GLY A 424 8.71 -17.46 2.87
N LEU A 425 8.06 -16.64 2.05
CA LEU A 425 7.43 -17.01 0.79
C LEU A 425 8.34 -16.71 -0.40
N PRO A 426 8.52 -17.65 -1.35
CA PRO A 426 9.23 -17.37 -2.60
C PRO A 426 8.60 -16.22 -3.37
N ALA A 427 9.44 -15.34 -3.93
CA ALA A 427 8.96 -14.19 -4.69
C ALA A 427 9.88 -13.79 -5.85
N VAL A 428 9.24 -13.43 -6.96
CA VAL A 428 9.89 -12.86 -8.16
C VAL A 428 9.22 -11.54 -8.51
N VAL A 429 9.98 -10.45 -8.47
CA VAL A 429 9.44 -9.10 -8.68
C VAL A 429 10.00 -8.46 -9.94
N GLY A 430 9.33 -7.43 -10.46
CA GLY A 430 9.85 -6.65 -11.58
C GLY A 430 9.89 -7.42 -12.91
N THR A 431 8.98 -8.37 -13.13
CA THR A 431 8.90 -9.18 -14.37
C THR A 431 8.45 -8.38 -15.59
N GLY A 432 7.86 -7.20 -15.40
CA GLY A 432 7.32 -6.29 -16.42
C GLY A 432 6.02 -6.73 -17.09
N PHE A 433 5.80 -8.04 -17.28
CA PHE A 433 4.71 -8.56 -18.11
C PHE A 433 4.07 -9.86 -17.60
N ALA A 434 4.29 -10.27 -16.35
CA ALA A 434 3.67 -11.46 -15.78
C ALA A 434 2.14 -11.40 -15.83
N THR A 435 1.52 -10.28 -15.44
CA THR A 435 0.05 -10.14 -15.45
C THR A 435 -0.56 -10.20 -16.85
N LYS A 436 0.25 -9.96 -17.89
CA LYS A 436 -0.16 -10.05 -19.30
C LYS A 436 0.05 -11.44 -19.89
N THR A 437 1.02 -12.18 -19.36
CA THR A 437 1.47 -13.46 -19.94
C THR A 437 0.80 -14.64 -19.24
N ILE A 438 0.69 -14.59 -17.92
CA ILE A 438 0.11 -15.64 -17.08
C ILE A 438 -1.40 -15.45 -17.02
N LYS A 439 -2.14 -16.53 -17.21
CA LYS A 439 -3.61 -16.55 -17.10
C LYS A 439 -4.06 -17.06 -15.74
N ASP A 440 -5.22 -16.61 -15.30
CA ASP A 440 -5.83 -17.10 -14.06
C ASP A 440 -6.06 -18.61 -14.11
N GLY A 441 -5.74 -19.30 -13.01
CA GLY A 441 -5.78 -20.76 -12.87
C GLY A 441 -4.63 -21.51 -13.54
N GLN A 442 -3.77 -20.85 -14.32
CA GLN A 442 -2.66 -21.49 -15.02
C GLN A 442 -1.60 -22.00 -14.05
N ARG A 443 -1.08 -23.21 -14.26
CA ARG A 443 -0.07 -23.77 -13.36
C ARG A 443 1.30 -23.19 -13.68
N ILE A 444 1.95 -22.61 -12.67
CA ILE A 444 3.27 -21.99 -12.80
C ILE A 444 4.24 -22.52 -11.74
N ARG A 445 5.52 -22.47 -12.06
CA ARG A 445 6.64 -22.65 -11.12
C ARG A 445 7.28 -21.30 -10.87
N VAL A 446 7.51 -20.98 -9.61
CA VAL A 446 8.22 -19.76 -9.20
C VAL A 446 9.50 -20.18 -8.49
N ASP A 447 10.63 -19.75 -9.04
CA ASP A 447 11.95 -19.83 -8.41
C ASP A 447 12.35 -18.42 -7.96
N GLY A 448 12.13 -18.16 -6.67
CA GLY A 448 12.48 -16.88 -6.04
C GLY A 448 13.97 -16.73 -5.72
N THR A 449 14.77 -17.79 -5.89
CA THR A 449 16.23 -17.77 -5.72
C THR A 449 16.90 -17.29 -7.01
N GLU A 450 16.47 -17.84 -8.15
CA GLU A 450 17.01 -17.48 -9.48
C GLU A 450 16.25 -16.34 -10.14
N GLY A 451 15.08 -15.94 -9.61
CA GLY A 451 14.28 -14.86 -10.17
C GLY A 451 13.52 -15.28 -11.44
N VAL A 452 13.06 -16.54 -11.51
CA VAL A 452 12.48 -17.14 -12.71
C VAL A 452 11.05 -17.60 -12.44
N VAL A 453 10.16 -17.38 -13.42
CA VAL A 453 8.79 -17.93 -13.41
C VAL A 453 8.58 -18.73 -14.68
N GLU A 454 8.17 -20.00 -14.55
CA GLU A 454 7.90 -20.90 -15.68
C GLU A 454 6.42 -21.24 -15.73
N ILE A 455 5.85 -21.16 -16.93
CA ILE A 455 4.49 -21.60 -17.22
C ILE A 455 4.56 -23.08 -17.56
N LEU A 456 3.90 -23.92 -16.75
CA LEU A 456 3.98 -25.37 -16.92
C LEU A 456 2.95 -25.87 -17.93
N ASP A 457 1.75 -25.29 -17.91
CA ASP A 457 0.62 -25.69 -18.76
C ASP A 457 0.19 -24.55 -19.70
#